data_AF-A0AAV8V1N4-F1
#
_entry.id   AF-A0AAV8V1N4-F1
#
_cell.length_a   1.000
_cell.length_b   1.000
_cell.length_c   1.000
_cell.angle_alpha   90.00
_cell.angle_beta   90.00
_cell.angle_gamma   90.00
#
_symmetry.space_group_name_H-M   'P 1'
#
loop_
_entity.id
_entity.type
_entity.pdbx_description
1 polymer ?
#
loop_
_entity_poly.entity_id
_entity_poly.type
_entity_poly.pdbx_seq_one_letter_code
_entity_poly.pdbx_strand_id
1 'polypeptide(L)'
;MGSTISTLLRYVPGLFDHFTGFLFASTTCARVLAPVSTVRMPICYAFPGYMTFKSIRTKHPQAQKAWLQYWAVVSVLLVLEFLLSIVLFRIPGYNLFFTSIFISMAWPQSTLTPKIFNMIAPKVAENESTVDEMLRRLEGTARHHYPKIEPYVNQAQYLFSKQQPGAYNFTPTEATKKD
;
A
#
# COMPACT_ATOMS: atom_id res chain seq x y z
N MET A 1 29.96 45.07 -31.55
CA MET A 1 28.91 44.31 -30.82
C MET A 1 28.72 42.86 -31.32
N GLY A 2 29.63 42.27 -32.11
CA GLY A 2 29.49 40.88 -32.62
C GLY A 2 30.25 39.79 -31.85
N SER A 3 31.13 40.15 -30.92
CA SER A 3 32.04 39.20 -30.22
C SER A 3 31.42 38.58 -28.96
N THR A 4 30.44 39.24 -28.34
CA THR A 4 29.76 38.74 -27.13
C THR A 4 28.69 37.70 -27.45
N ILE A 5 28.01 37.83 -28.59
CA ILE A 5 26.94 36.91 -29.03
C ILE A 5 27.51 35.55 -29.48
N SER A 6 28.68 35.53 -30.13
CA SER A 6 29.36 34.30 -30.55
C SER A 6 30.01 33.52 -29.38
N THR A 7 30.17 34.18 -28.23
CA THR A 7 30.61 33.54 -26.98
C THR A 7 29.42 32.95 -26.23
N LEU A 8 28.26 33.62 -26.24
CA LEU A 8 27.02 33.10 -25.67
C LEU A 8 26.47 31.89 -26.43
N LEU A 9 26.49 31.90 -27.77
CA LEU A 9 26.03 30.77 -28.59
C LEU A 9 26.88 29.50 -28.45
N ARG A 10 28.12 29.60 -27.95
CA ARG A 10 28.98 28.45 -27.63
C ARG A 10 28.67 27.78 -26.30
N TYR A 11 27.96 28.47 -25.40
CA TYR A 11 27.56 27.94 -24.09
C TYR A 11 26.17 27.28 -24.10
N VAL A 12 25.33 27.62 -25.08
CA VAL A 12 23.98 27.05 -25.30
C VAL A 12 23.96 25.54 -25.57
N PRO A 13 24.89 24.92 -26.34
CA PRO A 13 24.82 23.48 -26.61
C PRO A 13 24.97 22.60 -25.35
N GLY A 14 25.81 23.00 -24.38
CA GLY A 14 25.97 22.24 -23.12
C GLY A 14 24.75 22.28 -22.21
N LEU A 15 23.96 23.35 -22.25
CA LEU A 15 22.71 23.45 -21.49
C LEU A 15 21.61 22.56 -22.11
N PHE A 16 21.59 22.44 -23.44
CA PHE A 16 20.67 21.57 -24.15
C PHE A 16 21.01 20.09 -23.96
N ASP A 17 22.28 19.72 -23.82
CA ASP A 17 22.71 18.34 -23.53
C ASP A 17 22.31 17.87 -22.12
N HIS A 18 22.41 18.74 -21.10
CA HIS A 18 21.90 18.41 -19.76
C HIS A 18 20.37 18.28 -19.73
N PHE A 19 19.66 19.12 -20.50
CA PHE A 19 18.20 19.11 -20.54
C PHE A 19 17.66 17.92 -21.35
N THR A 20 18.26 17.63 -22.51
CA THR A 20 17.91 16.45 -23.33
C THR A 20 18.30 15.15 -22.63
N GLY A 21 19.44 15.08 -21.94
CA GLY A 21 19.80 13.96 -21.08
C GLY A 21 18.81 13.74 -19.93
N PHE A 22 18.30 14.81 -19.32
CA PHE A 22 17.25 14.73 -18.29
C PHE A 22 15.90 14.26 -18.86
N LEU A 23 15.52 14.73 -20.05
CA LEU A 23 14.29 14.30 -20.74
C LEU A 23 14.39 12.85 -21.25
N PHE A 24 15.56 12.42 -21.75
CA PHE A 24 15.82 11.03 -22.13
C PHE A 24 15.89 10.10 -20.93
N ALA A 25 16.52 10.52 -19.82
CA ALA A 25 16.50 9.78 -18.57
C ALA A 25 15.07 9.64 -18.02
N SER A 26 14.27 10.71 -18.08
CA SER A 26 12.86 10.71 -17.66
C SER A 26 11.99 9.80 -18.54
N THR A 27 12.17 9.82 -19.85
CA THR A 27 11.38 8.98 -20.79
C THR A 27 11.80 7.52 -20.78
N THR A 28 13.10 7.23 -20.58
CA THR A 28 13.59 5.85 -20.39
C THR A 28 13.11 5.28 -19.06
N CYS A 29 13.05 6.10 -18.00
CA CYS A 29 12.49 5.71 -16.71
C CYS A 29 11.00 5.34 -16.83
N ALA A 30 10.20 6.10 -17.57
CA ALA A 30 8.77 5.78 -17.79
C ALA A 30 8.56 4.49 -18.61
N ARG A 31 9.41 4.23 -19.62
CA ARG A 31 9.31 3.03 -20.46
C ARG A 31 9.76 1.74 -19.77
N VAL A 32 10.70 1.82 -18.82
CA VAL A 32 11.17 0.66 -18.04
C VAL A 32 10.30 0.41 -16.80
N LEU A 33 9.68 1.45 -16.21
CA LEU A 33 8.75 1.29 -15.07
C LEU A 33 7.41 0.65 -15.45
N ALA A 34 6.90 0.94 -16.65
CA ALA A 34 5.58 0.48 -17.08
C ALA A 34 5.43 -1.07 -17.05
N PRO A 35 6.37 -1.89 -17.57
CA PRO A 35 6.21 -3.34 -17.56
C PRO A 35 6.45 -4.00 -16.18
N VAL A 36 7.35 -3.47 -15.35
CA VAL A 36 7.66 -4.05 -14.02
C VAL A 36 6.45 -4.03 -13.09
N SER A 37 5.66 -2.96 -13.14
CA SER A 37 4.46 -2.80 -12.31
C SER A 37 3.38 -3.83 -12.67
N THR A 38 3.27 -4.21 -13.94
CA THR A 38 2.22 -5.10 -14.44
C THR A 38 2.42 -6.55 -14.00
N VAL A 39 3.67 -7.03 -13.92
CA VAL A 39 3.98 -8.42 -13.52
C VAL A 39 3.86 -8.61 -12.00
N ARG A 40 4.16 -7.56 -11.23
CA ARG A 40 4.11 -7.60 -9.76
C ARG A 40 2.69 -7.79 -9.23
N MET A 41 1.69 -7.13 -9.82
CA MET A 41 0.29 -7.18 -9.35
C MET A 41 -0.29 -8.61 -9.25
N PRO A 42 -0.29 -9.43 -10.32
CA PRO A 42 -0.85 -10.78 -10.24
C PRO A 42 -0.03 -11.72 -9.35
N ILE A 43 1.29 -11.63 -9.38
CA ILE A 43 2.18 -12.57 -8.66
C ILE A 43 2.22 -12.26 -7.17
N CYS A 44 2.32 -10.98 -6.79
CA CYS A 44 2.52 -10.57 -5.40
C CYS A 44 1.22 -10.30 -4.65
N TYR A 45 0.10 -10.04 -5.35
CA TYR A 45 -1.19 -9.75 -4.71
C TYR A 45 -2.25 -10.81 -5.01
N ALA A 46 -2.46 -11.20 -6.29
CA ALA A 46 -3.53 -12.12 -6.62
C ALA A 46 -3.24 -13.56 -6.15
N PHE A 47 -2.02 -14.05 -6.36
CA PHE A 47 -1.59 -15.39 -5.94
C PHE A 47 -1.70 -15.63 -4.42
N PRO A 48 -1.10 -14.80 -3.54
CA PRO A 48 -1.25 -14.98 -2.09
C PRO A 48 -2.68 -14.71 -1.62
N GLY A 49 -3.46 -13.87 -2.31
CA GLY A 49 -4.89 -13.69 -2.04
C GLY A 49 -5.68 -15.00 -2.20
N TYR A 50 -5.45 -15.72 -3.31
CA TYR A 50 -6.05 -17.04 -3.52
C TYR A 50 -5.61 -18.06 -2.48
N MET A 51 -4.31 -18.09 -2.15
CA MET A 51 -3.78 -19.03 -1.14
C MET A 51 -4.32 -18.72 0.27
N THR A 52 -4.50 -17.45 0.62
CA THR A 52 -5.12 -17.02 1.88
C THR A 52 -6.56 -17.52 1.94
N PHE A 53 -7.37 -17.31 0.89
CA PHE A 53 -8.75 -17.79 0.81
C PHE A 53 -8.85 -19.31 0.92
N LYS A 54 -7.95 -20.04 0.22
CA LYS A 54 -7.86 -21.49 0.30
C LYS A 54 -7.52 -21.95 1.72
N SER A 55 -6.58 -21.28 2.41
CA SER A 55 -6.17 -21.64 3.77
C SER A 55 -7.30 -21.49 4.81
N ILE A 56 -8.16 -20.48 4.65
CA ILE A 56 -9.32 -20.24 5.51
C ILE A 56 -10.35 -21.36 5.32
N ARG A 57 -10.65 -21.71 4.06
CA ARG A 57 -11.60 -22.79 3.74
C ARG A 57 -11.14 -24.15 4.24
N THR A 58 -9.86 -24.46 4.13
CA THR A 58 -9.28 -25.72 4.59
C THR A 58 -9.03 -25.75 6.11
N LYS A 59 -9.29 -24.64 6.84
CA LYS A 59 -9.08 -24.49 8.29
C LYS A 59 -7.71 -24.97 8.76
N HIS A 60 -6.66 -24.73 7.96
CA HIS A 60 -5.31 -25.19 8.29
C HIS A 60 -4.55 -24.05 9.02
N PRO A 61 -4.50 -24.06 10.36
CA PRO A 61 -4.05 -22.89 11.13
C PRO A 61 -2.60 -22.50 10.85
N GLN A 62 -1.74 -23.47 10.55
CA GLN A 62 -0.33 -23.20 10.24
C GLN A 62 -0.16 -22.49 8.90
N ALA A 63 -0.98 -22.85 7.90
CA ALA A 63 -0.93 -22.19 6.60
C ALA A 63 -1.50 -20.76 6.70
N GLN A 64 -2.58 -20.59 7.44
CA GLN A 64 -3.18 -19.27 7.70
C GLN A 64 -2.19 -18.32 8.38
N LYS A 65 -1.47 -18.80 9.41
CA LYS A 65 -0.41 -18.03 10.08
C LYS A 65 0.72 -17.63 9.12
N ALA A 66 1.19 -18.56 8.29
CA ALA A 66 2.25 -18.27 7.33
C ALA A 66 1.85 -17.18 6.31
N TRP A 67 0.61 -17.20 5.82
CA TRP A 67 0.10 -16.16 4.93
C TRP A 67 -0.09 -14.81 5.64
N LEU A 68 -0.54 -14.82 6.89
CA LEU A 68 -0.67 -13.58 7.68
C LEU A 68 0.69 -12.93 7.95
N GLN A 69 1.70 -13.74 8.27
CA GLN A 69 3.09 -13.27 8.42
C GLN A 69 3.63 -12.70 7.11
N TYR A 70 3.35 -13.33 5.97
CA TYR A 70 3.69 -12.81 4.64
C TYR A 70 3.10 -11.40 4.43
N TRP A 71 1.79 -11.23 4.67
CA TRP A 71 1.13 -9.93 4.50
C TRP A 71 1.70 -8.86 5.43
N ALA A 72 2.01 -9.19 6.68
CA ALA A 72 2.61 -8.25 7.62
C ALA A 72 3.97 -7.72 7.12
N VAL A 73 4.85 -8.60 6.62
CA VAL A 73 6.15 -8.18 6.10
C VAL A 73 6.00 -7.42 4.77
N VAL A 74 5.07 -7.83 3.90
CA VAL A 74 4.74 -7.12 2.66
C VAL A 74 4.33 -5.66 2.96
N SER A 75 3.52 -5.42 3.98
CA SER A 75 3.14 -4.07 4.41
C SER A 75 4.32 -3.22 4.87
N VAL A 76 5.24 -3.80 5.65
CA VAL A 76 6.46 -3.08 6.07
C VAL A 76 7.36 -2.77 4.88
N LEU A 77 7.53 -3.72 3.96
CA LEU A 77 8.29 -3.52 2.72
C LEU A 77 7.66 -2.47 1.80
N LEU A 78 6.33 -2.37 1.75
CA LEU A 78 5.62 -1.33 0.99
C LEU A 78 5.88 0.07 1.56
N VAL A 79 5.88 0.22 2.89
CA VAL A 79 6.23 1.49 3.54
C VAL A 79 7.69 1.84 3.27
N LEU A 80 8.58 0.85 3.36
CA LEU A 80 9.99 1.03 3.04
C LEU A 80 10.17 1.45 1.57
N GLU A 81 9.47 0.78 0.64
CA GLU A 81 9.49 1.11 -0.78
C GLU A 81 9.01 2.54 -1.04
N PHE A 82 7.97 2.99 -0.34
CA PHE A 82 7.50 4.37 -0.41
C PHE A 82 8.59 5.36 0.02
N LEU A 83 9.27 5.10 1.13
CA LEU A 83 10.36 5.96 1.61
C LEU A 83 11.55 5.99 0.65
N LEU A 84 11.96 4.83 0.13
CA LEU A 84 13.06 4.76 -0.83
C LEU A 84 12.66 5.35 -2.19
N SER A 85 11.39 5.34 -2.58
CA SER A 85 10.94 5.97 -3.83
C SER A 85 11.23 7.48 -3.87
N ILE A 86 11.16 8.15 -2.72
CA ILE A 86 11.44 9.59 -2.57
C ILE A 86 12.95 9.86 -2.75
N VAL A 87 13.79 9.00 -2.19
CA VAL A 87 15.26 9.17 -2.18
C VAL A 87 15.90 8.68 -3.49
N LEU A 88 15.35 7.62 -4.08
CA LEU A 88 15.95 6.90 -5.21
C LEU A 88 15.29 7.19 -6.56
N PHE A 89 14.47 8.24 -6.68
CA PHE A 89 13.81 8.61 -7.94
C PHE A 89 14.79 8.81 -9.13
N ARG A 90 16.08 9.06 -8.83
CA ARG A 90 17.14 9.29 -9.82
C ARG A 90 17.93 8.04 -10.21
N ILE A 91 17.78 6.91 -9.51
CA ILE A 91 18.56 5.68 -9.80
C ILE A 91 17.73 4.71 -10.67
N PRO A 92 18.15 4.45 -11.93
CA PRO A 92 17.51 3.45 -12.76
C PRO A 92 17.79 2.03 -12.20
N GLY A 93 16.73 1.24 -11.98
CA GLY A 93 16.84 -0.17 -11.56
C GLY A 93 16.37 -0.48 -10.12
N TYR A 94 16.08 0.54 -9.31
CA TYR A 94 15.59 0.37 -7.93
C TYR A 94 14.32 -0.49 -7.84
N ASN A 95 13.35 -0.29 -8.74
CA ASN A 95 12.09 -1.03 -8.71
C ASN A 95 12.26 -2.54 -8.99
N LEU A 96 13.31 -2.94 -9.72
CA LEU A 96 13.61 -4.36 -9.96
C LEU A 96 14.11 -5.05 -8.70
N PHE A 97 14.91 -4.35 -7.88
CA PHE A 97 15.41 -4.87 -6.61
C PHE A 97 14.27 -5.11 -5.62
N PHE A 98 13.34 -4.17 -5.47
CA PHE A 98 12.17 -4.38 -4.62
C PHE A 98 11.27 -5.49 -5.17
N THR A 99 11.00 -5.48 -6.48
CA THR A 99 10.18 -6.52 -7.11
C THR A 99 10.78 -7.92 -6.97
N SER A 100 12.11 -8.08 -7.07
CA SER A 100 12.76 -9.38 -6.87
C SER A 100 12.70 -9.86 -5.42
N ILE A 101 12.80 -8.94 -4.45
CA ILE A 101 12.59 -9.25 -3.03
C ILE A 101 11.15 -9.71 -2.79
N PHE A 102 10.16 -8.99 -3.33
CA PHE A 102 8.74 -9.36 -3.21
C PHE A 102 8.45 -10.74 -3.81
N ILE A 103 9.00 -11.05 -5.00
CA ILE A 103 8.82 -12.36 -5.64
C ILE A 103 9.51 -13.47 -4.84
N SER A 104 10.73 -13.21 -4.35
CA SER A 104 11.46 -14.18 -3.53
C SER A 104 10.72 -14.52 -2.24
N MET A 105 10.00 -13.55 -1.68
CA MET A 105 9.20 -13.71 -0.48
C MET A 105 7.83 -14.33 -0.75
N ALA A 106 7.23 -14.06 -1.91
CA ALA A 106 5.99 -14.70 -2.36
C ALA A 106 6.18 -16.20 -2.61
N TRP A 107 7.42 -16.65 -2.82
CA TRP A 107 7.73 -18.07 -2.93
C TRP A 107 7.56 -18.76 -1.57
N PRO A 108 6.58 -19.68 -1.42
CA PRO A 108 6.19 -20.30 -0.13
C PRO A 108 7.27 -21.22 0.47
N GLN A 109 8.40 -21.39 -0.23
CA GLN A 109 9.54 -22.22 0.19
C GLN A 109 10.67 -21.40 0.82
N SER A 110 10.50 -20.08 0.95
CA SER A 110 11.53 -19.21 1.52
C SER A 110 11.49 -19.25 3.06
N THR A 111 12.58 -19.72 3.68
CA THR A 111 12.86 -19.63 5.13
C THR A 111 13.00 -18.18 5.64
N LEU A 112 12.89 -17.20 4.74
CA LEU A 112 13.02 -15.77 5.03
C LEU A 112 11.81 -15.18 5.75
N THR A 113 10.59 -15.56 5.39
CA THR A 113 9.36 -15.04 6.01
C THR A 113 9.32 -15.22 7.52
N PRO A 114 9.53 -16.43 8.09
CA PRO A 114 9.54 -16.59 9.54
C PRO A 114 10.71 -15.89 10.23
N LYS A 115 11.86 -15.78 9.56
CA LYS A 115 13.05 -15.11 10.10
C LYS A 115 12.86 -13.60 10.21
N ILE A 116 12.29 -12.98 9.17
CA ILE A 116 11.98 -11.55 9.15
C ILE A 116 10.84 -11.25 10.13
N PHE A 117 9.80 -12.09 10.17
CA PHE A 117 8.71 -11.95 11.14
C PHE A 117 9.22 -11.97 12.59
N ASN A 118 10.13 -12.89 12.94
CA ASN A 118 10.70 -12.94 14.28
C ASN A 118 11.54 -11.69 14.66
N MET A 119 12.09 -10.96 13.69
CA MET A 119 12.79 -9.69 13.92
C MET A 119 11.83 -8.50 14.05
N ILE A 120 10.68 -8.55 13.36
CA ILE A 120 9.68 -7.49 13.34
C ILE A 120 8.72 -7.61 14.54
N ALA A 121 8.39 -8.84 14.95
CA ALA A 121 7.48 -9.14 16.05
C ALA A 121 7.75 -8.36 17.35
N PRO A 122 8.99 -8.26 17.87
CA PRO A 122 9.24 -7.50 19.09
C PRO A 122 9.06 -5.98 18.91
N LYS A 123 9.41 -5.44 17.73
CA LYS A 123 9.24 -4.01 17.42
C LYS A 123 7.78 -3.63 17.23
N VAL A 124 6.99 -4.53 16.66
CA VAL A 124 5.55 -4.34 16.51
C VAL A 124 4.86 -4.45 17.87
N ALA A 125 5.24 -5.44 18.70
CA ALA A 125 4.69 -5.60 20.05
C ALA A 125 4.92 -4.37 20.97
N GLU A 126 6.04 -3.67 20.82
CA GLU A 126 6.31 -2.42 21.55
C GLU A 126 5.35 -1.30 21.10
N ASN A 127 5.08 -1.20 19.80
CA ASN A 127 4.20 -0.21 19.19
C ASN A 127 2.70 -0.57 19.27
N GLU A 128 2.34 -1.84 19.51
CA GLU A 128 0.95 -2.32 19.63
C GLU A 128 0.20 -1.54 20.69
N SER A 129 0.84 -1.28 21.85
CA SER A 129 0.25 -0.50 22.94
C SER A 129 -0.20 0.91 22.51
N THR A 130 0.60 1.57 21.66
CA THR A 130 0.32 2.92 21.16
C THR A 130 -0.78 2.89 20.10
N VAL A 131 -0.75 1.89 19.20
CA VAL A 131 -1.79 1.70 18.18
C VAL A 131 -3.13 1.37 18.83
N ASP A 132 -3.14 0.51 19.84
CA ASP A 132 -4.34 0.15 20.60
C ASP A 132 -4.89 1.35 21.38
N GLU A 133 -4.03 2.20 21.94
CA GLU A 133 -4.47 3.42 22.60
C GLU A 133 -5.08 4.41 21.59
N MET A 134 -4.48 4.59 20.42
CA MET A 134 -5.05 5.41 19.34
C MET A 134 -6.39 4.85 18.88
N LEU A 135 -6.51 3.52 18.73
CA LEU A 135 -7.76 2.87 18.34
C LEU A 135 -8.84 3.07 19.40
N ARG A 136 -8.51 2.93 20.69
CA ARG A 136 -9.44 3.20 21.80
C ARG A 136 -9.89 4.65 21.85
N ARG A 137 -8.99 5.61 21.56
CA ARG A 137 -9.34 7.04 21.47
C ARG A 137 -10.28 7.32 20.29
N LEU A 138 -10.04 6.68 19.14
CA LEU A 138 -10.91 6.77 17.97
C LEU A 138 -12.29 6.16 18.24
N GLU A 139 -12.34 4.96 18.84
CA GLU A 139 -13.59 4.31 19.25
C GLU A 139 -14.35 5.15 20.27
N GLY A 140 -13.67 5.72 21.26
CA GLY A 140 -14.28 6.62 22.25
C GLY A 140 -14.88 7.87 21.59
N THR A 141 -14.15 8.48 20.65
CA THR A 141 -14.62 9.65 19.90
C THR A 141 -15.81 9.30 19.00
N ALA A 142 -15.76 8.15 18.32
CA ALA A 142 -16.85 7.64 17.48
C ALA A 142 -18.09 7.33 18.32
N ARG A 143 -17.96 6.64 19.46
CA ARG A 143 -19.06 6.35 20.39
C ARG A 143 -19.66 7.64 20.95
N HIS A 144 -18.84 8.66 21.23
CA HIS A 144 -19.34 9.96 21.69
C HIS A 144 -20.14 10.72 20.62
N HIS A 145 -19.77 10.59 19.35
CA HIS A 145 -20.47 11.26 18.24
C HIS A 145 -21.64 10.44 17.69
N TYR A 146 -21.69 9.13 17.94
CA TYR A 146 -22.76 8.22 17.52
C TYR A 146 -24.18 8.70 17.87
N PRO A 147 -24.51 9.12 19.11
CA PRO A 147 -25.87 9.58 19.44
C PRO A 147 -26.25 10.89 18.71
N LYS A 148 -25.28 11.68 18.23
CA LYS A 148 -25.54 12.92 17.47
C LYS A 148 -25.89 12.64 16.00
N ILE A 149 -25.40 11.52 15.44
CA ILE A 149 -25.65 11.14 14.05
C ILE A 149 -26.92 10.28 13.89
N GLU A 150 -27.39 9.64 14.96
CA GLU A 150 -28.61 8.82 14.97
C GLU A 150 -29.84 9.47 14.30
N PRO A 151 -30.22 10.73 14.60
CA PRO A 151 -31.40 11.34 13.96
C PRO A 151 -31.22 11.54 12.44
N TYR A 152 -30.01 11.87 11.98
CA TYR A 152 -29.72 12.05 10.55
C TYR A 152 -29.68 10.71 9.81
N VAL A 153 -29.15 9.66 10.43
CA VAL A 153 -29.16 8.30 9.88
C VAL A 153 -30.59 7.79 9.73
N ASN A 154 -31.42 7.94 10.75
CA ASN A 154 -32.82 7.54 10.72
C ASN A 154 -33.62 8.34 9.69
N GLN A 155 -33.34 9.65 9.57
CA GLN A 155 -33.94 10.50 8.53
C GLN A 155 -33.52 10.07 7.13
N ALA A 156 -32.24 9.81 6.89
CA ALA A 156 -31.73 9.35 5.61
C ALA A 156 -32.34 8.00 5.23
N GLN A 157 -32.42 7.05 6.17
CA GLN A 157 -33.08 5.76 5.97
C GLN A 157 -34.55 5.93 5.55
N TYR A 158 -35.28 6.83 6.20
CA TYR A 158 -36.65 7.16 5.82
C TYR A 158 -36.72 7.68 4.37
N LEU A 159 -35.84 8.62 3.98
CA LEU A 159 -35.79 9.16 2.62
C LEU A 159 -35.45 8.08 1.57
N PHE A 160 -34.47 7.23 1.85
CA PHE A 160 -34.09 6.13 0.96
C PHE A 160 -35.19 5.08 0.83
N SER A 161 -35.91 4.75 1.90
CA SER A 161 -37.05 3.82 1.83
C SER A 161 -38.19 4.33 0.95
N LYS A 162 -38.39 5.65 0.89
CA LYS A 162 -39.40 6.29 0.02
C LYS A 162 -38.97 6.27 -1.45
N GLN A 163 -37.68 6.36 -1.73
CA GLN A 163 -37.14 6.32 -3.10
C GLN A 163 -37.01 4.89 -3.66
N GLN A 164 -36.83 3.87 -2.82
CA GLN A 164 -36.68 2.47 -3.25
C GLN A 164 -37.51 1.52 -2.39
N PRO A 165 -38.80 1.30 -2.72
CA PRO A 165 -39.65 0.34 -2.02
C PRO A 165 -39.20 -1.10 -2.35
N GLY A 166 -38.20 -1.60 -1.61
CA GLY A 166 -37.76 -3.00 -1.69
C GLY A 166 -36.25 -3.26 -1.60
N ALA A 167 -35.40 -2.24 -1.46
CA ALA A 167 -33.97 -2.42 -1.68
C ALA A 167 -33.07 -2.54 -0.43
N TYR A 168 -33.52 -2.25 0.80
CA TYR A 168 -32.58 -2.22 1.94
C TYR A 168 -33.21 -2.51 3.31
N ASN A 169 -33.01 -3.72 3.83
CA ASN A 169 -33.16 -4.04 5.25
C ASN A 169 -31.77 -4.03 5.91
N PHE A 170 -31.25 -2.85 6.21
CA PHE A 170 -30.06 -2.74 7.05
C PHE A 170 -30.50 -2.71 8.51
N THR A 171 -30.41 -3.86 9.18
CA THR A 171 -30.51 -3.96 10.64
C THR A 171 -29.28 -3.29 11.28
N PRO A 172 -29.42 -2.15 11.99
CA PRO A 172 -28.28 -1.49 12.62
C PRO A 172 -27.80 -2.19 13.90
N THR A 173 -28.30 -3.39 14.22
CA THR A 173 -28.22 -3.97 15.57
C THR A 173 -27.08 -4.97 15.78
N GLU A 174 -26.28 -5.30 14.76
CA GLU A 174 -25.13 -6.21 14.92
C GLU A 174 -23.79 -5.49 15.19
N ALA A 175 -23.68 -4.18 14.93
CA ALA A 175 -22.45 -3.44 15.19
C ALA A 175 -22.28 -3.00 16.67
N THR A 176 -23.34 -3.06 17.46
CA THR A 176 -23.37 -2.64 18.87
C THR A 176 -23.51 -3.79 19.87
N LYS A 177 -23.52 -5.05 19.39
CA LYS A 177 -23.56 -6.24 20.24
C LYS A 177 -22.27 -7.04 20.12
N LYS A 178 -21.20 -6.49 20.69
CA LYS A 178 -20.08 -7.31 21.14
C LYS A 178 -19.55 -6.70 22.43
N ASP A 179 -19.70 -7.51 23.47
CA ASP A 179 -19.29 -7.29 24.86
C ASP A 179 -17.85 -6.76 24.99
#